data_AF-A0A668A2C8-F1
#
_entry.id   AF-A0A668A2C8-F1
#
_cell.length_a   1.000
_cell.length_b   1.000
_cell.length_c   1.000
_cell.angle_alpha   90.00
_cell.angle_beta   90.00
_cell.angle_gamma   90.00
#
_symmetry.space_group_name_H-M   'P 1'
#
loop_
_entity.id
_entity.type
_entity.pdbx_description
1 polymer ?
#
loop_
_entity_poly.entity_id
_entity_poly.type
_entity_poly.pdbx_seq_one_letter_code
_entity_poly.pdbx_strand_id
1 'polypeptide(L)' 'MSNAKVAQHGVTVIKGLEKAVQNMDDIKNTYAALSVLHSEKLHVDPDNFRVRESMQPMFKILPII' A
#
# COMPACT_ATOMS: atom_id res chain seq x y z
N MET A 1 0.22 -6.61 -20.10
CA MET A 1 0.13 -5.32 -19.38
C MET A 1 -0.93 -4.43 -20.03
N SER A 2 -2.23 -4.71 -19.82
CA SER A 2 -3.29 -4.29 -20.77
C SER A 2 -4.00 -2.96 -20.48
N ASN A 3 -3.68 -2.23 -19.40
CA ASN A 3 -4.36 -0.97 -19.05
C ASN A 3 -3.35 0.12 -18.65
N ALA A 4 -3.24 1.16 -19.48
CA ALA A 4 -2.31 2.27 -19.29
C ALA A 4 -2.59 3.07 -18.00
N LYS A 5 -3.85 3.24 -17.61
CA LYS A 5 -4.23 3.94 -16.37
C LYS A 5 -3.76 3.17 -15.13
N VAL A 6 -3.90 1.84 -15.14
CA VAL A 6 -3.41 0.99 -14.04
C VAL A 6 -1.88 1.05 -13.94
N ALA A 7 -1.18 1.02 -15.08
CA ALA A 7 0.28 1.15 -15.09
C ALA A 7 0.74 2.50 -14.51
N GLN A 8 0.12 3.61 -14.92
CA GLN A 8 0.40 4.94 -14.38
C GLN A 8 0.07 5.05 -12.89
N HIS A 9 -1.03 4.44 -12.46
CA HIS A 9 -1.37 4.39 -11.04
C HIS A 9 -0.34 3.59 -10.24
N GLY A 10 0.15 2.46 -10.78
CA GLY A 10 1.22 1.67 -10.17
C GLY A 10 2.49 2.50 -9.91
N VAL A 11 2.89 3.35 -10.86
CA VAL A 11 4.01 4.29 -10.65
C VAL A 11 3.73 5.27 -9.51
N THR A 12 2.49 5.76 -9.39
CA THR A 12 2.09 6.67 -8.30
C THR A 12 2.19 5.98 -6.94
N VAL A 13 1.73 4.72 -6.84
CA VAL A 13 1.79 3.94 -5.60
C VAL A 13 3.24 3.68 -5.19
N ILE A 14 4.11 3.27 -6.11
CA ILE A 14 5.53 3.00 -5.83
C ILE A 14 6.25 4.27 -5.34
N LYS A 15 6.00 5.43 -5.97
CA LYS A 15 6.54 6.72 -5.51
C LYS A 15 6.05 7.09 -4.11
N GLY A 16 4.81 6.73 -3.78
CA GLY A 16 4.32 6.77 -2.40
C GLY A 16 5.23 5.93 -1.51
N LEU A 17 5.36 4.63 -1.77
CA LEU A 17 6.21 3.75 -0.96
C LEU A 17 7.66 4.26 -0.80
N GLU A 18 8.27 4.79 -1.87
CA GLU A 18 9.60 5.43 -1.80
C GLU A 18 9.64 6.60 -0.79
N LYS A 19 8.65 7.50 -0.84
CA LYS A 19 8.51 8.61 0.11
C LYS A 19 8.38 8.11 1.55
N ALA A 20 7.69 6.99 1.77
CA ALA A 20 7.57 6.39 3.10
C ALA A 20 8.94 5.94 3.65
N VAL A 21 9.74 5.27 2.81
CA VAL A 21 11.09 4.79 3.19
C VAL A 21 12.04 5.96 3.48
N GLN A 22 11.88 7.10 2.80
CA GLN A 22 12.69 8.30 3.03
C GLN A 22 12.32 9.07 4.31
N ASN A 23 11.12 8.85 4.88
CA ASN A 23 10.58 9.58 6.02
C ASN A 23 10.06 8.61 7.10
N MET A 24 10.78 7.52 7.35
CA MET A 24 10.31 6.41 8.21
C MET A 24 10.03 6.83 9.66
N ASP A 25 10.73 7.84 10.15
CA ASP A 25 10.57 8.45 11.46
C ASP A 25 9.35 9.38 11.56
N ASP A 26 8.89 9.92 10.43
CA ASP A 26 7.77 10.88 10.35
C ASP A 26 6.66 10.48 9.35
N ILE A 27 6.38 9.18 9.24
CA ILE A 27 5.38 8.64 8.30
C ILE A 27 3.99 9.25 8.50
N LYS A 28 3.59 9.52 9.75
CA LYS A 28 2.24 10.04 10.07
C LYS A 28 2.01 11.42 9.47
N ASN A 29 2.92 12.36 9.70
CA ASN A 29 2.79 13.70 9.13
C ASN A 29 3.00 13.67 7.61
N THR A 30 3.95 12.85 7.13
CA THR A 30 4.25 12.66 5.70
C THR A 30 3.01 12.28 4.87
N TYR A 31 2.08 11.53 5.46
CA TYR A 31 0.86 11.03 4.82
C TYR A 31 -0.45 11.63 5.32
N ALA A 32 -0.44 12.63 6.21
CA ALA A 32 -1.68 13.21 6.76
C ALA A 32 -2.67 13.63 5.66
N ALA A 33 -2.20 14.36 4.65
CA ALA A 33 -3.04 14.76 3.51
C ALA A 33 -3.51 13.57 2.66
N LEU A 34 -2.67 12.53 2.51
CA LEU A 34 -3.05 11.33 1.76
C LEU A 34 -4.11 10.51 2.50
N SER A 35 -4.03 10.48 3.83
CA SER A 35 -5.01 9.82 4.69
C SER A 35 -6.38 10.48 4.54
N VAL A 36 -6.45 11.82 4.61
CA VAL A 36 -7.68 12.60 4.37
C VAL A 36 -8.25 12.32 2.98
N LEU A 37 -7.40 12.28 1.94
CA LEU A 37 -7.84 11.95 0.59
C LEU A 37 -8.51 10.57 0.51
N HIS A 38 -7.92 9.55 1.15
CA HIS A 38 -8.45 8.19 1.13
C HIS A 38 -9.73 8.03 1.95
N SER A 39 -9.85 8.72 3.09
CA SER A 39 -11.03 8.65 3.94
C SER A 39 -12.19 9.49 3.40
N GLU A 40 -11.97 10.77 3.12
CA GLU A 40 -13.05 11.75 2.90
C GLU A 40 -13.46 11.90 1.43
N LYS A 41 -12.57 11.59 0.48
CA LYS A 41 -12.87 11.73 -0.95
C LYS A 41 -13.05 10.39 -1.63
N LEU A 42 -12.11 9.49 -1.42
CA LEU A 42 -12.13 8.18 -2.07
C LEU A 42 -12.96 7.14 -1.30
N HIS A 43 -13.21 7.35 0.00
CA HIS A 43 -13.96 6.46 0.86
C HIS A 43 -13.47 5.00 0.78
N VAL A 44 -12.15 4.81 0.76
CA VAL A 44 -11.56 3.47 0.65
C VAL A 44 -11.77 2.73 1.96
N ASP A 45 -12.37 1.53 1.89
CA ASP A 45 -12.48 0.62 3.03
C ASP A 45 -11.08 0.27 3.57
N PRO A 46 -10.78 0.50 4.85
CA PRO A 46 -9.52 0.11 5.47
C PRO A 46 -9.13 -1.37 5.24
N ASP A 47 -10.10 -2.27 5.12
CA ASP A 47 -9.84 -3.69 4.85
C ASP A 47 -9.23 -3.94 3.47
N ASN A 48 -9.38 -3.04 2.49
CA ASN A 48 -8.75 -3.16 1.18
C ASN A 48 -7.22 -2.98 1.21
N PHE A 49 -6.66 -2.43 2.30
CA PHE A 49 -5.21 -2.33 2.49
C PHE A 49 -4.59 -3.60 3.10
N ARG A 50 -5.41 -4.54 3.58
CA ARG A 50 -4.92 -5.81 4.10
C ARG A 50 -4.47 -6.71 2.94
N VAL A 51 -3.26 -7.24 3.05
CA VAL A 51 -2.81 -8.31 2.16
C VAL A 51 -3.65 -9.55 2.48
N ARG A 52 -4.56 -9.92 1.58
CA ARG A 52 -5.41 -11.11 1.76
C ARG A 52 -4.52 -12.35 1.85
N GLU A 53 -4.78 -13.19 2.85
CA GLU A 53 -3.97 -14.38 3.19
C GLU A 53 -3.82 -15.38 2.02
N SER A 54 -4.71 -15.31 1.02
CA SER A 54 -4.60 -16.09 -0.23
C SER A 54 -3.41 -15.70 -1.12
N MET A 55 -2.67 -14.63 -0.77
CA MET A 55 -1.43 -14.21 -1.41
C MET A 55 -0.28 -14.12 -0.40
N GLN A 56 -0.27 -15.00 0.61
CA GLN A 56 0.94 -15.27 1.38
C GLN A 56 1.99 -15.87 0.44
N PRO A 57 3.25 -15.38 0.43
CA PRO A 57 4.31 -16.17 -0.17
C PRO A 57 4.37 -17.51 0.54
N MET A 58 4.77 -18.55 -0.18
CA MET A 58 4.92 -19.94 0.25
C MET A 58 5.99 -20.09 1.37
N PHE A 59 5.79 -19.42 2.50
CA PHE A 59 6.66 -19.44 3.70
C PHE A 59 5.95 -20.05 4.91
N LYS A 60 4.69 -20.50 4.76
CA LYS A 60 4.00 -21.32 5.78
C LYS A 60 4.30 -22.83 5.69
N ILE A 61 5.21 -23.29 4.83
CA ILE A 61 5.70 -24.68 4.85
C ILE A 61 7.09 -24.73 5.51
N LEU A 62 7.13 -24.54 6.83
CA LEU A 62 8.07 -25.25 7.69
C LEU A 62 7.58 -25.16 9.15
N PRO A 63 6.85 -26.17 9.67
CA PRO A 63 6.88 -26.46 11.08
C PRO A 63 8.07 -27.40 11.32
N ILE A 64 9.25 -26.85 11.54
CA ILE A 64 10.36 -27.58 12.18
C ILE A 64 10.98 -26.67 13.24
N ILE A 65 10.21 -26.45 14.31
CA ILE A 65 10.66 -26.45 15.71
C ILE A 65 9.50 -26.95 16.56
#